data_AF-A0A1M5TEJ5-F1
#
_entry.id   AF-A0A1M5TEJ5-F1
#
_cell.length_a   1.000
_cell.length_b   1.000
_cell.length_c   1.000
_cell.angle_alpha   90.00
_cell.angle_beta   90.00
_cell.angle_gamma   90.00
#
_symmetry.space_group_name_H-M   'P 1'
#
loop_
_entity.id
_entity.type
_entity.pdbx_description
1 polymer ?
#
loop_
_entity_poly.entity_id
_entity_poly.type
_entity_poly.pdbx_seq_one_letter_code
_entity_poly.pdbx_strand_id
1 'polypeptide(L)'
;MNEHDPPLWDGITGGGLWVELPVHADPPYQHLLLTAEKKFWRCVMSGEEPRLFGVEPPRPRLEAVRIVDMSASNSWAEFAAVFRRTRPAYQEHEGAKADLKKLVPEDAKEAIGHGLRAKRSKSGAVSFEVMEMEAADAPLQ
;
A
#
# COMPACT_ATOMS: atom_id res chain seq x y z
N MET A 1 33.84 2.11 -38.50
CA MET A 1 33.25 2.37 -37.18
C MET A 1 33.99 3.55 -36.59
N ASN A 2 33.34 4.70 -36.48
CA ASN A 2 33.94 5.85 -35.82
C ASN A 2 33.96 5.59 -34.32
N GLU A 3 35.03 5.99 -33.64
CA GLU A 3 35.27 5.83 -32.19
C GLU A 3 34.27 6.62 -31.31
N HIS A 4 33.29 7.29 -31.93
CA HIS A 4 32.30 8.15 -31.31
C HIS A 4 30.85 7.63 -31.41
N ASP A 5 30.60 6.51 -32.09
CA ASP A 5 29.25 5.92 -32.12
C ASP A 5 29.00 5.12 -30.84
N PRO A 6 27.89 5.36 -30.11
CA PRO A 6 27.59 4.64 -28.88
C PRO A 6 27.30 3.16 -29.18
N PRO A 7 27.73 2.22 -28.31
CA PRO A 7 27.37 0.82 -28.45
C PRO A 7 25.85 0.65 -28.41
N LEU A 8 25.35 -0.29 -29.21
CA LEU A 8 23.94 -0.66 -29.24
C LEU A 8 23.71 -1.81 -28.27
N TRP A 9 22.65 -1.69 -27.47
CA TRP A 9 22.05 -2.82 -26.75
C TRP A 9 20.93 -3.39 -27.62
N ASP A 10 20.99 -4.68 -27.90
CA ASP A 10 19.94 -5.42 -28.59
C ASP A 10 19.26 -6.41 -27.63
N GLY A 11 17.97 -6.63 -27.84
CA GLY A 11 17.20 -7.56 -27.02
C GLY A 11 15.87 -7.94 -27.64
N ILE A 12 15.35 -9.09 -27.23
CA ILE A 12 14.02 -9.58 -27.62
C ILE A 12 13.06 -9.36 -26.45
N THR A 13 11.96 -8.67 -26.71
CA THR A 13 10.89 -8.49 -25.71
C THR A 13 10.11 -9.78 -25.48
N GLY A 14 9.35 -9.87 -24.38
CA GLY A 14 8.52 -11.05 -24.08
C GLY A 14 7.47 -11.41 -25.16
N GLY A 15 7.19 -10.49 -26.09
CA GLY A 15 6.34 -10.72 -27.26
C GLY A 15 7.08 -11.13 -28.55
N GLY A 16 8.39 -11.37 -28.49
CA GLY A 16 9.21 -11.79 -29.64
C GLY A 16 9.68 -10.65 -30.57
N LEU A 17 9.44 -9.39 -30.21
CA LEU A 17 9.92 -8.23 -30.97
C LEU A 17 11.39 -7.93 -30.64
N TRP A 18 12.20 -7.73 -31.67
CA TRP A 18 13.57 -7.24 -31.57
C TRP A 18 13.59 -5.73 -31.33
N VAL A 19 14.42 -5.29 -30.40
CA VAL A 19 14.63 -3.89 -30.06
C VAL A 19 16.12 -3.60 -29.98
N GLU A 20 16.55 -2.49 -30.55
CA GLU A 20 17.90 -1.95 -30.45
C GLU A 20 17.85 -0.56 -29.81
N LEU A 21 18.73 -0.30 -28.84
CA LEU A 21 18.81 0.97 -28.11
C LEU A 21 20.27 1.43 -28.02
N PRO A 22 20.58 2.71 -28.33
CA PRO A 22 21.93 3.25 -28.11
C PRO A 22 22.20 3.42 -26.61
N VAL A 23 23.36 2.94 -26.17
CA VAL A 23 23.84 3.09 -24.79
C VAL A 23 24.96 4.11 -24.76
N HIS A 24 24.66 5.29 -24.23
CA HIS A 24 25.67 6.33 -24.04
C HIS A 24 26.53 6.05 -22.82
N ALA A 25 27.79 6.50 -22.86
CA ALA A 25 28.65 6.50 -21.69
C ALA A 25 28.08 7.42 -20.60
N ASP A 26 28.05 6.92 -19.37
CA ASP A 26 27.65 7.66 -18.16
C ASP A 26 28.87 7.74 -17.24
N PRO A 27 29.66 8.84 -17.28
CA PRO A 27 30.88 8.97 -16.50
C PRO A 27 30.66 8.86 -14.97
N PRO A 28 29.61 9.47 -14.38
CA PRO A 28 29.25 9.23 -12.99
C PRO A 28 29.04 7.75 -12.63
N TYR A 29 28.28 7.01 -13.45
CA TYR A 29 28.01 5.60 -13.23
C TYR A 29 29.27 4.73 -13.41
N GLN A 30 30.07 5.01 -14.43
CA GLN A 30 31.36 4.33 -14.65
C GLN A 30 32.31 4.52 -13.46
N HIS A 31 32.39 5.73 -12.90
CA HIS A 31 33.20 6.00 -11.71
C HIS A 31 32.71 5.20 -10.49
N LEU A 32 31.38 5.08 -10.31
CA LEU A 32 30.79 4.26 -9.26
C LEU A 32 31.17 2.79 -9.41
N LEU A 33 31.07 2.23 -10.62
CA LEU A 33 31.44 0.84 -10.91
C LEU A 33 32.92 0.57 -10.63
N LEU A 34 33.83 1.43 -11.10
CA LEU A 34 35.26 1.28 -10.85
C LEU A 34 35.60 1.36 -9.36
N THR A 35 34.90 2.23 -8.62
CA THR A 35 35.08 2.34 -7.18
C THR A 35 34.56 1.10 -6.46
N ALA A 36 33.41 0.58 -6.86
CA ALA A 36 32.82 -0.64 -6.30
C ALA A 36 33.71 -1.86 -6.58
N GLU A 37 34.21 -2.01 -7.80
CA GLU A 37 35.09 -3.10 -8.22
C GLU A 37 36.39 -3.14 -7.41
N LYS A 38 37.07 -2.00 -7.26
CA LYS A 38 38.29 -1.91 -6.43
C LYS A 38 38.04 -2.33 -4.99
N LYS A 39 36.90 -1.90 -4.42
CA LYS A 39 36.51 -2.28 -3.06
C LYS A 39 36.20 -3.78 -2.98
N PHE A 40 35.50 -4.33 -3.96
CA PHE A 40 35.18 -5.75 -4.06
C PHE A 40 36.46 -6.59 -4.09
N TRP A 41 37.39 -6.32 -5.01
CA TRP A 41 38.63 -7.09 -5.13
C TRP A 41 39.52 -7.02 -3.89
N ARG A 42 39.55 -5.87 -3.21
CA ARG A 42 40.23 -5.75 -1.93
C ARG A 42 39.62 -6.70 -0.88
N CYS A 43 38.30 -6.74 -0.73
CA CYS A 43 37.61 -7.66 0.18
C CYS A 43 37.84 -9.12 -0.19
N VAL A 44 37.83 -9.47 -1.48
CA VAL A 44 38.15 -10.81 -1.97
C VAL A 44 39.57 -11.24 -1.58
N MET A 45 40.54 -10.33 -1.71
CA MET A 45 41.94 -10.62 -1.37
C MET A 45 42.21 -10.63 0.13
N SER A 46 41.56 -9.75 0.91
CA SER A 46 41.80 -9.62 2.36
C SER A 46 40.93 -10.55 3.21
N GLY A 47 39.83 -11.07 2.66
CA GLY A 47 38.81 -11.79 3.43
C GLY A 47 37.93 -10.89 4.32
N GLU A 48 38.09 -9.57 4.25
CA GLU A 48 37.24 -8.63 4.99
C GLU A 48 35.81 -8.63 4.43
N GLU A 49 34.82 -8.63 5.32
CA GLU A 49 33.41 -8.60 4.95
C GLU A 49 33.06 -7.30 4.18
N PRO A 50 32.46 -7.40 2.98
CA PRO A 50 32.12 -6.23 2.19
C PRO A 50 30.99 -5.43 2.86
N ARG A 51 31.19 -4.13 3.05
CA ARG A 51 30.14 -3.23 3.56
C ARG A 51 29.26 -2.72 2.44
N LEU A 52 27.95 -2.70 2.69
CA LEU A 52 26.95 -2.11 1.80
C LEU A 52 27.30 -0.65 1.49
N PHE A 53 27.35 -0.30 0.20
CA PHE A 53 27.58 1.07 -0.26
C PHE A 53 26.24 1.74 -0.56
N GLY A 54 25.87 2.76 0.21
CA GLY A 54 24.71 3.60 -0.07
C GLY A 54 23.33 2.98 0.25
N VAL A 55 23.29 1.85 0.95
CA VAL A 55 22.04 1.21 1.39
C VAL A 55 22.15 0.81 2.86
N GLU A 56 21.19 1.24 3.67
CA GLU A 56 21.01 0.73 5.03
C GLU A 56 20.63 -0.75 4.94
N PRO A 57 21.28 -1.66 5.68
CA PRO A 57 20.88 -3.06 5.69
C PRO A 57 19.39 -3.16 6.04
N PRO A 58 18.59 -3.97 5.30
CA PRO A 58 17.18 -4.11 5.60
C PRO A 58 17.04 -4.55 7.06
N ARG A 59 16.25 -3.79 7.83
CA ARG A 59 16.07 -4.08 9.26
C ARG A 59 15.69 -5.54 9.43
N PRO A 60 16.36 -6.29 10.31
CA PRO A 60 15.99 -7.67 10.59
C PRO A 60 14.49 -7.72 10.86
N ARG A 61 13.79 -8.64 10.19
CA ARG A 61 12.38 -8.90 10.49
C ARG A 61 12.32 -9.32 11.97
N LEU A 62 11.79 -8.44 12.81
CA LEU A 62 11.54 -8.78 14.21
C LEU A 62 10.57 -9.96 14.22
N GLU A 63 11.01 -11.12 14.71
CA GLU A 63 10.09 -12.22 14.95
C GLU A 63 9.07 -11.76 16.00
N ALA A 64 7.81 -11.63 15.59
CA ALA A 64 6.73 -11.09 16.42
C ALA A 64 6.26 -12.11 17.49
N VAL A 65 7.18 -12.56 18.34
CA VAL A 65 6.97 -13.64 19.32
C VAL A 65 6.82 -13.10 20.76
N ARG A 66 7.20 -11.84 21.00
CA ARG A 66 7.16 -11.28 22.36
C ARG A 66 5.74 -10.89 22.78
N ILE A 67 5.23 -11.55 23.81
CA ILE A 67 4.02 -11.15 24.54
C ILE A 67 4.43 -10.11 25.60
N VAL A 68 3.72 -8.98 25.67
CA VAL A 68 3.99 -7.89 26.61
C VAL A 68 2.70 -7.55 27.36
N ASP A 69 2.77 -7.51 28.69
CA ASP A 69 1.69 -6.93 29.51
C ASP A 69 1.77 -5.40 29.45
N MET A 70 0.69 -4.78 28.98
CA MET A 70 0.54 -3.33 28.85
C MET A 70 -0.30 -2.71 29.98
N SER A 71 -0.62 -3.47 31.03
CA SER A 71 -1.44 -3.03 32.17
C SER A 71 -0.95 -1.74 32.84
N ALA A 72 0.36 -1.50 32.85
CA ALA A 72 0.98 -0.30 33.40
C ALA A 72 1.00 0.92 32.44
N SER A 73 0.56 0.77 31.19
CA SER A 73 0.54 1.88 30.23
C SER A 73 -0.79 2.65 30.29
N ASN A 74 -0.72 3.91 30.71
CA ASN A 74 -1.89 4.79 30.80
C ASN A 74 -2.59 4.96 29.45
N SER A 75 -1.83 5.21 28.37
CA SER A 75 -2.39 5.36 27.03
C SER A 75 -3.04 4.07 26.53
N TRP A 76 -2.44 2.90 26.84
CA TRP A 76 -3.05 1.62 26.50
C TRP A 76 -4.40 1.44 27.21
N ALA A 77 -4.47 1.73 28.51
CA ALA A 77 -5.70 1.62 29.29
C ALA A 77 -6.81 2.52 28.75
N GLU A 78 -6.51 3.78 28.42
CA GLU A 78 -7.47 4.74 27.86
C GLU A 78 -8.04 4.24 26.51
N PHE A 79 -7.16 3.88 25.57
CA PHE A 79 -7.59 3.41 24.26
C PHE A 79 -8.30 2.05 24.33
N ALA A 80 -7.86 1.14 25.19
CA ALA A 80 -8.52 -0.14 25.41
C ALA A 80 -9.94 0.06 25.95
N ALA A 81 -10.15 1.02 26.85
CA ALA A 81 -11.48 1.34 27.36
C ALA A 81 -12.41 1.86 26.26
N VAL A 82 -11.94 2.80 25.42
CA VAL A 82 -12.71 3.31 24.27
C VAL A 82 -13.02 2.18 23.29
N PHE A 83 -12.01 1.39 22.91
CA PHE A 83 -12.16 0.29 21.96
C PHE A 83 -13.16 -0.77 22.43
N ARG A 84 -13.08 -1.17 23.70
CA ARG A 84 -14.03 -2.13 24.29
C ARG A 84 -15.45 -1.57 24.33
N ARG A 85 -15.61 -0.29 24.68
CA ARG A 85 -16.91 0.38 24.73
C ARG A 85 -17.57 0.49 23.35
N THR A 86 -16.81 0.78 22.30
CA THR A 86 -17.34 0.96 20.94
C THR A 86 -17.46 -0.34 20.15
N ARG A 87 -16.86 -1.44 20.62
CA ARG A 87 -16.87 -2.74 19.93
C ARG A 87 -18.28 -3.27 19.61
N PRO A 88 -19.28 -3.27 20.53
CA PRO A 88 -20.61 -3.80 20.22
C PRO A 88 -21.34 -2.97 19.16
N ALA A 89 -21.30 -1.64 19.28
CA ALA A 89 -21.92 -0.74 18.31
C ALA A 89 -21.29 -0.87 16.91
N TYR A 90 -19.96 -1.05 16.85
CA TYR A 90 -19.27 -1.33 15.59
C TYR A 90 -19.71 -2.67 14.98
N GLN A 91 -19.86 -3.72 15.79
CA GLN A 91 -20.31 -5.03 15.31
C GLN A 91 -21.74 -4.99 14.79
N GLU A 92 -22.64 -4.31 15.50
CA GLU A 92 -24.02 -4.10 15.06
C GLU A 92 -24.07 -3.31 13.75
N HIS A 93 -23.31 -2.22 13.66
CA HIS A 93 -23.18 -1.42 12.44
C HIS A 93 -22.65 -2.25 11.26
N GLU A 94 -21.59 -3.05 11.43
CA GLU A 94 -21.06 -3.88 10.36
C GLU A 94 -22.03 -5.01 9.96
N GLY A 95 -22.77 -5.58 10.92
CA GLY A 95 -23.85 -6.53 10.65
C GLY A 95 -24.96 -5.91 9.80
N ALA A 96 -25.51 -4.78 10.25
CA ALA A 96 -26.54 -4.03 9.54
C ALA A 96 -26.08 -3.62 8.13
N LYS A 97 -24.83 -3.15 8.00
CA LYS A 97 -24.22 -2.80 6.72
C LYS A 97 -24.11 -4.00 5.78
N ALA A 98 -23.80 -5.18 6.29
CA ALA A 98 -23.75 -6.40 5.47
C ALA A 98 -25.14 -6.81 4.99
N ASP A 99 -26.16 -6.72 5.85
CA ASP A 99 -27.54 -7.05 5.48
C ASP A 99 -28.13 -6.03 4.50
N LEU A 100 -27.87 -4.74 4.69
CA LEU A 100 -28.27 -3.69 3.75
C LEU A 100 -27.70 -3.93 2.35
N LYS A 101 -26.45 -4.41 2.22
CA LYS A 101 -25.87 -4.73 0.91
C LYS A 101 -26.63 -5.84 0.19
N LYS A 102 -27.18 -6.82 0.91
CA LYS A 102 -27.98 -7.91 0.32
C LYS A 102 -29.32 -7.42 -0.21
N LEU A 103 -29.84 -6.32 0.33
CA LEU A 103 -31.10 -5.72 -0.07
C LEU A 103 -30.98 -4.81 -1.31
N VAL A 104 -29.76 -4.38 -1.68
CA VAL A 104 -29.55 -3.50 -2.85
C VAL A 104 -29.63 -4.35 -4.13
N PRO A 105 -30.59 -4.06 -5.04
CA PRO A 105 -30.71 -4.80 -6.30
C PRO A 105 -29.42 -4.73 -7.14
N GLU A 106 -29.11 -5.80 -7.88
CA GLU A 106 -27.86 -5.90 -8.64
C GLU A 106 -27.81 -4.93 -9.83
N ASP A 107 -28.95 -4.64 -10.43
CA ASP A 107 -29.15 -3.70 -11.53
C ASP A 107 -29.23 -2.24 -11.06
N ALA A 108 -29.41 -2.00 -9.76
CA ALA A 108 -29.49 -0.67 -9.20
C ALA A 108 -28.10 -0.02 -9.05
N LYS A 109 -27.93 1.15 -9.70
CA LYS A 109 -26.79 2.04 -9.48
C LYS A 109 -26.81 2.69 -8.08
N GLU A 110 -28.01 2.96 -7.57
CA GLU A 110 -28.23 3.52 -6.23
C GLU A 110 -29.55 3.04 -5.63
N ALA A 111 -29.62 2.99 -4.30
CA ALA A 111 -30.84 2.72 -3.54
C ALA A 111 -30.95 3.74 -2.39
N ILE A 112 -32.12 4.32 -2.17
CA ILE A 112 -32.34 5.40 -1.19
C ILE A 112 -33.57 5.08 -0.35
N GLY A 113 -33.50 5.31 0.96
CA GLY A 113 -34.63 5.18 1.87
C GLY A 113 -34.21 5.32 3.34
N HIS A 114 -35.16 5.70 4.21
CA HIS A 114 -34.94 5.79 5.67
C HIS A 114 -33.69 6.59 6.09
N GLY A 115 -33.39 7.70 5.41
CA GLY A 115 -32.21 8.51 5.72
C GLY A 115 -30.88 7.88 5.29
N LEU A 116 -30.90 6.89 4.40
CA LEU A 116 -29.70 6.22 3.90
C LEU A 116 -29.68 6.17 2.37
N ARG A 117 -28.51 6.40 1.78
CA ARG A 117 -28.24 6.18 0.36
C ARG A 117 -27.15 5.14 0.18
N ALA A 118 -27.45 4.09 -0.58
CA ALA A 118 -26.49 3.11 -1.07
C ALA A 118 -26.07 3.46 -2.50
N LYS A 119 -24.76 3.47 -2.79
CA LYS A 119 -24.21 3.69 -4.13
C LYS A 119 -23.41 2.47 -4.57
N ARG A 120 -23.65 1.99 -5.80
CA ARG A 120 -22.88 0.91 -6.42
C ARG A 120 -21.80 1.48 -7.33
N SER A 121 -20.55 1.05 -7.15
CA SER A 121 -19.43 1.40 -8.01
C SER A 121 -19.50 0.66 -9.34
N LYS A 122 -18.69 1.09 -10.33
CA LYS A 122 -18.52 0.35 -11.59
C LYS A 122 -17.99 -1.09 -11.39
N SER A 123 -17.31 -1.36 -10.27
CA SER A 123 -16.82 -2.70 -9.90
C SER A 123 -17.81 -3.50 -9.04
N GLY A 124 -19.02 -2.98 -8.82
CA GLY A 124 -20.09 -3.66 -8.08
C GLY A 124 -20.04 -3.46 -6.55
N ALA A 125 -19.05 -2.76 -6.01
CA ALA A 125 -18.97 -2.48 -4.57
C ALA A 125 -20.05 -1.49 -4.13
N VAL A 126 -20.72 -1.78 -3.02
CA VAL A 126 -21.78 -0.93 -2.46
C VAL A 126 -21.25 -0.16 -1.24
N SER A 127 -21.37 1.16 -1.26
CA SER A 127 -21.08 2.07 -0.14
C SER A 127 -22.36 2.76 0.35
N PHE A 128 -22.37 3.21 1.60
CA PHE A 128 -23.51 3.88 2.21
C PHE A 128 -23.14 5.29 2.66
N GLU A 129 -24.10 6.20 2.53
CA GLU A 129 -24.05 7.60 2.94
C GLU A 129 -25.31 7.90 3.77
N VAL A 130 -25.13 8.40 4.99
CA VAL A 130 -26.25 8.85 5.83
C VAL A 130 -26.73 10.19 5.25
N MET A 131 -28.03 10.29 4.99
CA MET A 131 -28.69 11.50 4.53
C MET A 131 -29.31 12.21 5.73
N GLU A 132 -29.10 13.52 5.84
CA GLU A 132 -29.86 14.34 6.80
C GLU A 132 -31.35 14.31 6.40
N MET A 133 -32.21 13.83 7.30
CA MET A 133 -33.66 14.01 7.16
C MET A 133 -34.00 15.40 7.67
N GLU A 134 -34.43 16.31 6.78
CA GLU A 134 -35.18 17.48 7.23
C GLU A 134 -36.45 16.98 7.93
N ALA A 135 -36.57 17.22 9.23
CA ALA A 135 -37.78 16.95 9.98
C ALA A 135 -38.90 17.84 9.42
N ALA A 136 -39.84 17.24 8.71
CA ALA A 136 -41.10 17.89 8.33
C ALA A 136 -42.00 18.01 9.57
N ASP A 137 -41.64 18.88 10.51
CA ASP A 137 -42.53 19.35 11.57
C ASP A 137 -43.44 20.43 10.98
N ALA A 138 -44.54 20.02 10.37
CA ALA A 138 -45.71 20.88 10.17
C ALA A 138 -46.77 20.49 11.21
N PRO A 139 -47.03 21.30 12.25
CA PRO A 139 -48.20 21.08 13.07
C PRO A 139 -49.45 21.37 12.25
N LEU A 140 -50.31 20.36 12.07
CA LEU A 140 -51.69 20.58 11.68
C LEU A 140 -52.44 21.17 12.89
N GLN A 141 -52.53 22.50 12.95
CA GLN A 141 -53.73 23.20 13.44
C GLN A 141 -53.75 24.68 13.05
#